data_AF-A0A1T3VTD2-F1
#
_entry.id   AF-A0A1T3VTD2-F1
#
_cell.length_a   1.000
_cell.length_b   1.000
_cell.length_c   1.000
_cell.angle_alpha   90.00
_cell.angle_beta   90.00
_cell.angle_gamma   90.00
#
_symmetry.space_group_name_H-M   'P 1'
#
loop_
_entity.id
_entity.type
_entity.pdbx_description
1 polymer ?
#
loop_
_entity_poly.entity_id
_entity_poly.type
_entity_poly.pdbx_seq_one_letter_code
_entity_poly.pdbx_strand_id
1 'polypeptide(L)'
;AAVGARSTKASSPSGLDGPGWESITTPHDLAVIFRAALRYPLIAQIMRSPSAAFPGKTLSNQNELLSRYPGDLGGKTGYTNLARKTYVGAAQRGDRRLVVVQMYGTGDLYGQAIGLLDWGFSRP
;
A
#
# COMPACT_ATOMS: atom_id res chain seq x y z
N ALA A 1 4.07 -2.72 16.85
CA ALA A 1 3.59 -2.58 18.24
C ALA A 1 2.76 -1.30 18.49
N ALA A 2 3.36 -0.10 18.50
CA ALA A 2 2.66 1.14 18.92
C ALA A 2 1.41 1.51 18.10
N VAL A 3 1.40 1.19 16.80
CA VAL A 3 0.26 1.45 15.89
C VAL A 3 -0.79 0.33 15.86
N GLY A 4 -0.65 -0.70 16.71
CA GLY A 4 -1.57 -1.84 16.77
C GLY A 4 -1.22 -3.01 15.84
N ALA A 5 -0.19 -2.89 14.99
CA ALA A 5 0.37 -4.02 14.25
C ALA A 5 1.17 -4.93 15.21
N ARG A 6 0.53 -6.01 15.65
CA ARG A 6 1.04 -6.95 16.69
C ARG A 6 1.45 -8.30 16.12
N SER A 7 1.04 -8.61 14.90
CA SER A 7 1.40 -9.82 14.14
C SER A 7 2.47 -9.54 13.08
N THR A 8 3.09 -8.35 13.11
CA THR A 8 4.20 -7.97 12.24
C THR A 8 5.56 -8.19 12.91
N LYS A 9 6.44 -8.96 12.24
CA LYS A 9 7.89 -8.96 12.45
C LYS A 9 8.56 -8.43 11.19
N ALA A 10 9.06 -7.20 11.24
CA ALA A 10 9.85 -6.63 10.14
C ALA A 10 11.32 -7.00 10.34
N SER A 11 11.84 -7.88 9.48
CA SER A 11 13.23 -8.34 9.55
C SER A 11 14.17 -7.47 8.73
N SER A 12 13.64 -6.63 7.82
CA SER A 12 14.40 -5.66 7.03
C SER A 12 13.58 -4.39 6.76
N PRO A 13 14.25 -3.24 6.55
CA PRO A 13 13.55 -1.98 6.26
C PRO A 13 13.00 -1.92 4.83
N SER A 14 13.61 -2.64 3.88
CA SER A 14 13.19 -2.65 2.48
C SER A 14 12.10 -3.68 2.17
N GLY A 15 11.88 -4.65 3.06
CA GLY A 15 11.00 -5.79 2.82
C GLY A 15 11.66 -6.94 2.06
N LEU A 16 12.97 -6.85 1.75
CA LEU A 16 13.72 -8.01 1.28
C LEU A 16 13.75 -9.09 2.35
N ASP A 17 13.67 -10.34 1.90
CA ASP A 17 13.60 -11.54 2.70
C ASP A 17 14.62 -12.58 2.21
N GLY A 18 14.94 -13.54 3.07
CA GLY A 18 15.78 -14.67 2.75
C GLY A 18 15.86 -15.64 3.93
N PRO A 19 16.58 -16.77 3.78
CA PRO A 19 16.56 -17.85 4.75
C PRO A 19 16.95 -17.37 6.16
N GLY A 20 16.02 -17.47 7.10
CA GLY A 20 16.23 -17.13 8.52
C GLY A 20 16.04 -15.66 8.89
N TRP A 21 15.68 -14.80 7.94
CA TRP A 21 15.37 -13.38 8.18
C TRP A 21 14.13 -12.92 7.41
N GLU A 22 13.16 -13.81 7.26
CA GLU A 22 11.87 -13.53 6.64
C GLU A 22 11.10 -12.49 7.45
N SER A 23 10.42 -11.58 6.74
CA SER A 23 9.45 -10.66 7.36
C SER A 23 8.07 -11.29 7.38
N ILE A 24 7.36 -11.15 8.49
CA ILE A 24 6.00 -11.70 8.67
C ILE A 24 5.06 -10.54 8.97
N THR A 25 3.89 -10.53 8.34
CA THR A 25 2.84 -9.54 8.61
C THR A 25 1.47 -10.10 8.19
N THR A 26 0.41 -9.35 8.43
CA THR A 26 -0.96 -9.68 8.01
C THR A 26 -1.57 -8.53 7.20
N PRO A 27 -2.63 -8.77 6.40
CA PRO A 27 -3.33 -7.70 5.70
C PRO A 27 -3.87 -6.64 6.67
N HIS A 28 -4.38 -7.08 7.83
CA HIS A 28 -4.85 -6.18 8.88
C HIS A 28 -3.74 -5.28 9.42
N ASP A 29 -2.57 -5.84 9.71
CA ASP A 29 -1.45 -5.07 10.28
C ASP A 29 -0.90 -4.05 9.29
N LEU A 30 -0.81 -4.40 8.01
CA LEU A 30 -0.48 -3.46 6.95
C LEU A 30 -1.53 -2.34 6.82
N ALA A 31 -2.82 -2.65 6.96
CA ALA A 31 -3.87 -1.64 6.92
C ALA A 31 -3.75 -0.62 8.07
N VAL A 32 -3.47 -1.07 9.30
CA VAL A 32 -3.32 -0.15 10.43
C VAL A 32 -2.01 0.65 10.36
N ILE A 33 -0.92 0.06 9.84
CA ILE A 33 0.32 0.79 9.55
C ILE A 33 0.07 1.87 8.51
N PHE A 34 -0.58 1.54 7.40
CA PHE A 34 -0.87 2.48 6.33
C PHE A 34 -1.80 3.61 6.79
N ARG A 35 -2.84 3.27 7.55
CA ARG A 35 -3.73 4.26 8.19
C ARG A 35 -2.95 5.20 9.12
N ALA A 36 -1.98 4.70 9.87
CA ALA A 36 -1.13 5.53 10.71
C ALA A 36 -0.21 6.42 9.87
N ALA A 37 0.38 5.89 8.80
CA ALA A 37 1.24 6.64 7.88
C ALA A 37 0.50 7.81 7.22
N LEU A 38 -0.74 7.62 6.78
CA LEU A 38 -1.57 8.68 6.17
C LEU A 38 -1.99 9.80 7.15
N ARG A 39 -1.74 9.65 8.46
CA ARG A 39 -1.91 10.77 9.41
C ARG A 39 -0.79 11.80 9.30
N TYR A 40 0.33 11.48 8.66
CA TYR A 40 1.43 12.40 8.40
C TYR A 40 1.24 13.04 7.02
N PRO A 41 0.93 14.36 6.94
CA PRO A 41 0.64 15.01 5.66
C PRO A 41 1.78 14.87 4.64
N LEU A 42 3.03 14.90 5.11
CA LEU A 42 4.21 14.73 4.26
C LEU A 42 4.26 13.34 3.60
N ILE A 43 3.92 12.28 4.34
CA ILE A 43 3.89 10.92 3.77
C ILE A 43 2.81 10.83 2.68
N ALA A 44 1.61 11.34 2.95
CA ALA A 44 0.53 11.35 1.99
C ALA A 44 0.87 12.16 0.74
N GLN A 45 1.55 13.31 0.90
CA GLN A 45 2.05 14.11 -0.22
C GLN A 45 3.06 13.32 -1.07
N ILE A 46 4.06 12.69 -0.44
CA ILE A 46 5.09 11.90 -1.14
C ILE A 46 4.46 10.73 -1.89
N MET A 47 3.54 9.98 -1.27
CA MET A 47 2.89 8.82 -1.90
C MET A 47 2.05 9.20 -3.13
N ARG A 48 1.56 10.44 -3.19
CA ARG A 48 0.73 10.96 -4.29
C ARG A 48 1.52 11.76 -5.33
N SER A 49 2.83 11.96 -5.13
CA SER A 49 3.69 12.57 -6.14
C SER A 49 3.78 11.65 -7.37
N PRO A 50 3.39 12.10 -8.59
CA PRO A 50 3.51 11.28 -9.80
C PRO A 50 4.96 10.98 -10.16
N SER A 51 5.88 11.89 -9.81
CA SER A 51 7.30 11.75 -10.04
C SER A 51 8.12 12.54 -9.02
N ALA A 52 9.43 12.25 -8.97
CA ALA A 52 10.40 12.99 -8.18
C ALA A 52 11.73 13.11 -8.95
N ALA A 53 12.39 14.26 -8.84
CA ALA A 53 13.74 14.43 -9.34
C ALA A 53 14.74 13.63 -8.50
N PHE A 54 15.70 12.97 -9.15
CA PHE A 54 16.79 12.23 -8.53
C PHE A 54 18.08 12.50 -9.31
N PRO A 55 19.27 12.43 -8.69
CA PRO A 55 20.51 12.64 -9.43
C PRO A 55 20.60 11.81 -10.72
N GLY A 56 20.65 12.51 -11.87
CA GLY A 56 20.75 11.91 -13.20
C GLY A 56 19.47 11.28 -13.77
N LYS A 57 18.31 11.36 -13.10
CA LYS A 57 17.05 10.78 -13.60
C LYS A 57 15.79 11.31 -12.90
N THR A 58 14.63 11.09 -13.51
CA THR A 58 13.34 11.26 -12.85
C THR A 58 12.81 9.90 -12.41
N LEU A 59 12.37 9.80 -11.16
CA LEU A 59 11.66 8.63 -10.64
C LEU A 59 10.18 8.80 -10.96
N SER A 60 9.55 7.77 -11.53
CA SER A 60 8.10 7.72 -11.73
C SER A 60 7.46 6.86 -10.65
N ASN A 61 6.31 7.31 -10.15
CA ASN A 61 5.54 6.56 -9.17
C ASN A 61 5.01 5.27 -9.80
N GLN A 62 5.21 4.15 -9.11
CA GLN A 62 4.79 2.82 -9.57
C GLN A 62 3.36 2.46 -9.15
N ASN A 63 2.73 3.24 -8.26
CA ASN A 63 1.35 3.04 -7.85
C ASN A 63 0.38 3.41 -8.98
N GLU A 64 -0.09 2.43 -9.74
CA GLU A 64 -1.03 2.67 -10.84
C GLU A 64 -2.39 3.19 -10.36
N LEU A 65 -2.75 2.99 -9.09
CA LEU A 65 -4.01 3.50 -8.54
C LEU A 65 -4.08 5.04 -8.59
N LEU A 66 -2.92 5.71 -8.52
CA LEU A 66 -2.80 7.16 -8.58
C LEU A 66 -3.45 7.76 -9.84
N SER A 67 -3.35 7.07 -10.99
CA SER A 67 -3.97 7.49 -12.25
C SER A 67 -5.25 6.74 -12.58
N ARG A 68 -5.45 5.53 -12.02
CA ARG A 68 -6.59 4.65 -12.36
C ARG A 68 -7.82 4.84 -11.47
N TYR A 69 -7.72 5.49 -10.31
CA TYR A 69 -8.84 5.56 -9.36
C TYR A 69 -9.06 6.96 -8.75
N PRO A 70 -10.21 7.60 -9.02
CA PRO A 70 -10.57 8.87 -8.40
C PRO A 70 -10.61 8.78 -6.87
N GLY A 71 -10.03 9.77 -6.21
CA GLY A 71 -9.97 9.83 -4.75
C GLY A 71 -8.82 9.05 -4.12
N ASP A 72 -7.84 8.57 -4.90
CA ASP A 72 -6.60 7.97 -4.38
C ASP A 72 -5.92 8.87 -3.32
N LEU A 73 -5.60 8.25 -2.19
CA LEU A 73 -4.89 8.84 -1.05
C LEU A 73 -3.43 8.34 -0.97
N GLY A 74 -2.95 7.63 -1.98
CA GLY A 74 -1.64 7.00 -2.04
C GLY A 74 -1.70 5.48 -1.85
N GLY A 75 -0.56 4.84 -2.10
CA GLY A 75 -0.39 3.40 -1.98
C GLY A 75 1.07 2.97 -2.02
N LYS A 76 1.29 1.67 -1.80
CA LYS A 76 2.60 1.04 -1.90
C LYS A 76 2.48 -0.36 -2.51
N THR A 77 3.34 -0.59 -3.49
CA THR A 77 3.53 -1.87 -4.19
C THR A 77 4.61 -2.71 -3.52
N GLY A 78 4.58 -4.03 -3.67
CA GLY A 78 5.68 -4.90 -3.24
C GLY A 78 5.68 -6.25 -3.95
N TYR A 79 6.87 -6.82 -4.11
CA TYR A 79 7.06 -8.17 -4.64
C TYR A 79 8.36 -8.78 -4.10
N THR A 80 8.27 -10.02 -3.59
CA THR A 80 9.42 -10.93 -3.44
C THR A 80 9.01 -12.31 -3.95
N ASN A 81 9.97 -13.21 -4.14
CA ASN A 81 9.66 -14.57 -4.57
C ASN A 81 8.78 -15.32 -3.55
N LEU A 82 8.96 -15.05 -2.25
CA LEU A 82 8.18 -15.66 -1.18
C LEU A 82 6.83 -14.97 -0.98
N ALA A 83 6.80 -13.63 -1.00
CA ALA A 83 5.57 -12.86 -0.74
C ALA A 83 4.61 -12.77 -1.94
N ARG A 84 5.09 -13.06 -3.15
CA ARG A 84 4.41 -12.75 -4.43
C ARG A 84 4.00 -11.28 -4.49
N LYS A 85 3.00 -10.93 -5.31
CA LYS A 85 2.56 -9.53 -5.42
C LYS A 85 1.84 -9.11 -4.14
N THR A 86 2.18 -7.94 -3.62
CA THR A 86 1.53 -7.30 -2.48
C THR A 86 1.18 -5.87 -2.83
N TYR A 87 0.10 -5.37 -2.27
CA TYR A 87 -0.34 -3.99 -2.48
C TYR A 87 -1.09 -3.49 -1.25
N VAL A 88 -0.84 -2.23 -0.89
CA VAL A 88 -1.70 -1.46 0.02
C VAL A 88 -2.02 -0.13 -0.63
N GLY A 89 -3.28 0.30 -0.57
CA GLY A 89 -3.71 1.59 -1.09
C GLY A 89 -4.88 2.12 -0.30
N ALA A 90 -5.18 3.41 -0.46
CA ALA A 90 -6.37 4.01 0.12
C ALA A 90 -7.03 4.97 -0.84
N ALA A 91 -8.34 5.11 -0.69
CA ALA A 91 -9.13 6.07 -1.43
C ALA A 91 -10.17 6.75 -0.54
N GLN A 92 -10.69 7.89 -1.00
CA GLN A 92 -11.74 8.65 -0.36
C GLN A 92 -12.89 8.95 -1.32
N ARG A 93 -14.14 8.79 -0.85
CA ARG A 93 -15.36 9.29 -1.49
C ARG A 93 -16.22 10.00 -0.44
N GLY A 94 -16.48 11.29 -0.63
CA GLY A 94 -17.10 12.14 0.40
C GLY A 94 -16.28 12.10 1.69
N ASP A 95 -16.93 11.82 2.82
CA ASP A 95 -16.28 11.73 4.14
C ASP A 95 -15.75 10.33 4.48
N ARG A 96 -15.96 9.35 3.59
CA ARG A 96 -15.56 7.96 3.83
C ARG A 96 -14.21 7.66 3.20
N ARG A 97 -13.30 7.10 3.99
CA ARG A 97 -11.98 6.62 3.56
C ARG A 97 -11.89 5.11 3.73
N LEU A 98 -11.40 4.43 2.71
CA LEU A 98 -11.17 2.98 2.74
C LEU A 98 -9.69 2.68 2.46
N VAL A 99 -9.18 1.65 3.12
CA VAL A 99 -7.85 1.06 2.87
C VAL A 99 -8.07 -0.33 2.29
N VAL A 100 -7.39 -0.64 1.21
CA VAL A 100 -7.34 -1.97 0.61
C VAL A 100 -5.94 -2.55 0.79
N VAL A 101 -5.87 -3.83 1.18
CA VAL A 101 -4.62 -4.57 1.32
C VAL A 101 -4.75 -5.92 0.64
N GLN A 102 -3.78 -6.25 -0.19
CA GLN A 102 -3.66 -7.52 -0.89
C GLN A 102 -2.28 -8.11 -0.63
N MET A 103 -2.23 -9.41 -0.30
CA MET A 103 -1.01 -10.15 -0.04
C MET A 103 -1.05 -11.48 -0.80
N TYR A 104 0.14 -12.03 -1.11
CA TYR A 104 0.28 -13.29 -1.85
C TYR A 104 -0.55 -13.34 -3.14
N GLY A 105 -0.60 -12.22 -3.85
CA GLY A 105 -1.50 -12.02 -4.98
C GLY A 105 -0.91 -12.43 -6.33
N THR A 106 -1.80 -12.64 -7.30
CA THR A 106 -1.50 -12.95 -8.70
C THR A 106 -2.35 -12.07 -9.63
N GLY A 107 -1.98 -11.96 -10.91
CA GLY A 107 -2.72 -11.16 -11.90
C GLY A 107 -2.58 -9.64 -11.72
N ASP A 108 -3.62 -8.89 -12.13
CA ASP A 108 -3.73 -7.43 -11.97
C ASP A 108 -4.25 -7.07 -10.56
N LEU A 109 -3.33 -6.77 -9.64
CA LEU A 109 -3.72 -6.36 -8.29
C LEU A 109 -4.44 -5.02 -8.27
N TYR A 110 -4.16 -4.10 -9.19
CA TYR A 110 -4.81 -2.79 -9.20
C TYR A 110 -6.25 -2.89 -9.67
N GLY A 111 -6.55 -3.68 -10.71
CA GLY A 111 -7.93 -3.97 -11.10
C GLY A 111 -8.72 -4.64 -9.97
N GLN A 112 -8.10 -5.58 -9.26
CA GLN A 112 -8.69 -6.19 -8.06
C GLN A 112 -8.90 -5.17 -6.92
N ALA A 113 -7.92 -4.28 -6.68
CA ALA A 113 -8.00 -3.22 -5.68
C ALA A 113 -9.16 -2.25 -5.97
N ILE A 114 -9.31 -1.84 -7.23
CA ILE A 114 -10.41 -1.01 -7.72
C ILE A 114 -11.74 -1.70 -7.42
N GLY A 115 -11.89 -2.98 -7.77
CA GLY A 115 -13.11 -3.74 -7.48
C GLY A 115 -13.43 -3.85 -5.99
N LEU A 116 -12.41 -4.06 -5.14
CA LEU A 116 -12.59 -4.11 -3.67
C LEU A 116 -12.96 -2.74 -3.08
N LEU A 117 -12.36 -1.66 -3.57
CA LEU A 117 -12.68 -0.30 -3.15
C LEU A 117 -14.10 0.08 -3.58
N ASP A 118 -14.48 -0.21 -4.83
CA ASP A 118 -15.83 0.03 -5.33
C ASP A 118 -16.88 -0.75 -4.55
N TRP A 119 -16.63 -2.05 -4.32
CA TRP A 119 -17.49 -2.86 -3.46
C TRP A 119 -17.58 -2.26 -2.06
N GLY A 120 -16.45 -1.88 -1.45
CA GLY A 120 -16.40 -1.29 -0.11
C GLY A 120 -17.19 0.01 -0.02
N PHE A 121 -17.06 0.91 -0.99
CA PHE A 121 -17.81 2.17 -1.03
C PHE A 121 -19.30 1.98 -1.31
N SER A 122 -19.71 0.89 -1.96
CA SER A 122 -21.12 0.54 -2.15
C SER A 122 -21.81 0.00 -0.88
N ARG A 123 -21.04 -0.41 0.13
CA ARG A 123 -21.58 -0.80 1.44
C ARG A 123 -21.95 0.44 2.26
N PRO A 124 -22.92 0.35 3.18
CA PRO A 124 -23.18 1.44 4.13
C PRO A 124 -21.95 1.82 4.96
#